data_AF-A0A8T3QX07-F1
#
_entry.id   AF-A0A8T3QX07-F1
#
_cell.length_a   1.000
_cell.length_b   1.000
_cell.length_c   1.000
_cell.angle_alpha   90.00
_cell.angle_beta   90.00
_cell.angle_gamma   90.00
#
_symmetry.space_group_name_H-M   'P 1'
#
loop_
_entity.id
_entity.type
_entity.pdbx_description
1 polymer ?
#
loop_
_entity_poly.entity_id
_entity_poly.type
_entity_poly.pdbx_seq_one_letter_code
_entity_poly.pdbx_strand_id
1 'polypeptide(L)'
;MSVILVLALTALTGYTAYVGAVGSDLLVDPEPDARCGTPLVQFGWDYEAINYDIIDDARLMAANPDPDRCSDQGSRAGSEVVTSDGVSIAGWYIPAADGAGPTGPTIILVHGWSANKSEVLRYAVPLHDRFNIVALDLRHGGRSGGHQITFGVQERLDVRAVVDWLERTKVPRAIGAMG
;
A
#
# COMPACT_ATOMS: atom_id res chain seq x y z
N MET A 1 -40.42 -31.96 17.18
CA MET A 1 -39.93 -30.64 16.71
C MET A 1 -40.83 -30.19 15.58
N SER A 2 -41.52 -29.05 15.69
CA SER A 2 -42.46 -28.60 14.64
C SER A 2 -41.70 -28.27 13.36
N VAL A 3 -42.27 -28.56 12.18
CA VAL A 3 -41.72 -28.22 10.85
C VAL A 3 -41.33 -26.74 10.79
N ILE A 4 -42.11 -25.87 11.44
CA ILE A 4 -41.85 -24.42 11.54
C ILE A 4 -40.51 -24.15 12.26
N LEU A 5 -40.21 -24.88 13.33
CA LEU A 5 -38.96 -24.70 14.08
C LEU A 5 -37.75 -25.16 13.25
N VAL A 6 -37.89 -26.23 12.47
CA VAL A 6 -36.83 -26.71 11.56
C VAL A 6 -36.54 -25.66 10.48
N LEU A 7 -37.57 -25.15 9.82
CA LEU A 7 -37.41 -24.12 8.78
C LEU A 7 -36.79 -22.83 9.34
N ALA A 8 -37.22 -22.39 10.53
CA ALA A 8 -36.66 -21.22 11.19
C ALA A 8 -35.17 -21.39 11.52
N LEU A 9 -34.77 -22.56 12.03
CA LEU A 9 -33.36 -22.86 12.31
C LEU A 9 -32.52 -22.94 11.03
N THR A 10 -33.02 -23.59 9.98
CA THR A 10 -32.32 -23.64 8.69
C THR A 10 -32.13 -22.25 8.10
N ALA A 11 -33.16 -21.40 8.13
CA ALA A 11 -33.07 -20.03 7.66
C ALA A 11 -32.06 -19.21 8.49
N LEU A 12 -32.08 -19.32 9.82
CA LEU A 12 -31.16 -18.61 10.70
C LEU A 12 -29.69 -19.03 10.49
N THR A 13 -29.44 -20.34 10.39
CA THR A 13 -28.08 -20.87 10.13
C THR A 13 -27.60 -20.45 8.75
N GLY A 14 -28.46 -20.55 7.72
CA GLY A 14 -28.13 -20.13 6.35
C GLY A 14 -27.82 -18.64 6.27
N TYR A 15 -28.61 -17.80 6.92
CA TYR A 15 -28.38 -16.36 6.99
C TYR A 15 -27.08 -16.02 7.72
N THR A 16 -26.84 -16.62 8.89
CA THR A 16 -25.60 -16.40 9.66
C THR A 16 -24.36 -16.83 8.85
N ALA A 17 -24.41 -17.98 8.18
CA ALA A 17 -23.33 -18.45 7.34
C ALA A 17 -23.07 -17.51 6.15
N TYR A 18 -24.14 -17.03 5.50
CA TYR A 18 -24.05 -16.07 4.40
C TYR A 18 -23.43 -14.74 4.84
N VAL A 19 -23.93 -14.15 5.94
CA VAL A 19 -23.38 -12.90 6.48
C VAL A 19 -21.93 -13.09 6.94
N GLY A 20 -21.61 -14.24 7.52
CA GLY A 20 -20.24 -14.58 7.89
C GLY A 20 -19.30 -14.66 6.69
N ALA A 21 -19.72 -15.31 5.61
CA ALA A 21 -18.93 -15.43 4.38
C ALA A 21 -18.74 -14.06 3.69
N VAL A 22 -19.83 -13.36 3.38
CA VAL A 22 -19.78 -12.05 2.70
C VAL A 22 -19.05 -11.01 3.57
N GLY A 23 -19.30 -11.01 4.88
CA GLY A 23 -18.62 -10.10 5.79
C GLY A 23 -17.12 -10.37 5.87
N SER A 24 -16.69 -11.63 5.81
CA SER A 24 -15.27 -11.98 5.80
C SER A 24 -14.60 -11.57 4.49
N ASP A 25 -15.27 -11.80 3.35
CA ASP A 25 -14.77 -11.40 2.04
C ASP A 25 -14.55 -9.88 1.97
N LEU A 26 -15.50 -9.08 2.45
CA LEU A 26 -15.35 -7.62 2.49
C LEU A 26 -14.18 -7.14 3.36
N LEU A 27 -13.77 -7.92 4.37
CA LEU A 27 -12.64 -7.56 5.23
C LEU A 27 -11.30 -7.86 4.57
N VAL A 28 -11.20 -8.95 3.81
CA VAL A 28 -9.93 -9.39 3.21
C VAL A 28 -9.75 -8.91 1.77
N ASP A 29 -10.83 -8.57 1.08
CA ASP A 29 -10.87 -8.07 -0.30
C ASP A 29 -11.71 -6.77 -0.35
N PRO A 30 -11.26 -5.69 0.32
CA PRO A 30 -11.99 -4.44 0.33
C PRO A 30 -11.85 -3.71 -1.01
N GLU A 31 -12.79 -2.82 -1.29
CA GLU A 31 -12.68 -1.89 -2.41
C GLU A 31 -11.35 -1.09 -2.30
N PRO A 32 -10.58 -0.97 -3.39
CA PRO A 32 -9.29 -0.30 -3.37
C PRO A 32 -9.43 1.22 -3.31
N ASP A 33 -8.46 1.88 -2.67
CA ASP A 33 -8.36 3.34 -2.72
C ASP A 33 -8.00 3.81 -4.13
N ALA A 34 -8.84 4.69 -4.67
CA ALA A 34 -8.75 5.19 -6.05
C ALA A 34 -7.70 6.31 -6.23
N ARG A 35 -7.13 6.85 -5.14
CA ARG A 35 -6.20 7.98 -5.19
C ARG A 35 -4.84 7.61 -5.76
N CYS A 36 -4.34 8.46 -6.64
CA CYS A 36 -3.09 8.28 -7.37
C CYS A 36 -2.17 9.52 -7.26
N GLY A 37 -2.49 10.48 -6.38
CA GLY A 37 -1.72 11.69 -6.18
C GLY A 37 -0.30 11.41 -5.71
N THR A 38 0.70 11.85 -6.48
CA THR A 38 2.12 11.58 -6.24
C THR A 38 2.76 12.62 -5.30
N PRO A 39 3.96 12.36 -4.75
CA PRO A 39 4.68 13.36 -3.95
C PRO A 39 4.91 14.68 -4.70
N LEU A 40 5.20 14.59 -6.00
CA LEU A 40 5.38 15.77 -6.86
C LEU A 40 4.08 16.56 -7.02
N VAL A 41 2.95 15.91 -7.29
CA VAL A 41 1.68 16.60 -7.50
C VAL A 41 1.12 17.18 -6.20
N GLN A 42 1.26 16.46 -5.08
CA GLN A 42 0.72 16.91 -3.80
C GLN A 42 1.57 18.00 -3.14
N PHE A 43 2.90 17.92 -3.25
CA PHE A 43 3.82 18.76 -2.47
C PHE A 43 4.97 19.38 -3.26
N GLY A 44 5.15 19.03 -4.53
CA GLY A 44 6.30 19.46 -5.32
C GLY A 44 7.62 18.77 -4.93
N TRP A 45 7.55 17.60 -4.28
CA TRP A 45 8.74 16.89 -3.82
C TRP A 45 9.29 15.94 -4.89
N ASP A 46 10.62 15.89 -4.98
CA ASP A 46 11.31 14.86 -5.76
C ASP A 46 11.15 13.49 -5.11
N TYR A 47 11.03 12.46 -5.94
CA TYR A 47 10.88 11.08 -5.47
C TYR A 47 11.33 10.08 -6.54
N GLU A 48 11.55 8.85 -6.10
CA GLU A 48 11.83 7.69 -6.95
C GLU A 48 10.66 6.70 -6.85
N ALA A 49 10.28 6.09 -7.98
CA ALA A 49 9.38 4.95 -7.98
C ALA A 49 10.11 3.70 -7.48
N ILE A 50 9.48 2.94 -6.60
CA ILE A 50 9.98 1.64 -6.16
C ILE A 50 9.27 0.57 -6.97
N ASN A 51 10.04 -0.21 -7.72
CA ASN A 51 9.61 -1.40 -8.44
C ASN A 51 8.63 -1.14 -9.61
N TYR A 52 8.72 0.01 -10.28
CA TYR A 52 8.07 0.28 -11.58
C TYR A 52 8.73 1.52 -12.24
N ASP A 53 8.42 1.79 -13.50
CA ASP A 53 8.96 2.94 -14.22
C ASP A 53 8.26 4.24 -13.80
N ILE A 54 9.01 5.19 -13.25
CA ILE A 54 8.49 6.48 -12.78
C ILE A 54 7.85 7.31 -13.92
N ILE A 55 8.20 7.06 -15.18
CA ILE A 55 7.56 7.72 -16.34
C ILE A 55 6.05 7.44 -16.35
N ASP A 56 5.62 6.30 -15.82
CA ASP A 56 4.20 5.94 -15.72
C ASP A 56 3.42 6.93 -14.84
N ASP A 57 4.01 7.45 -13.77
CA ASP A 57 3.35 8.45 -12.92
C ASP A 57 3.07 9.75 -13.69
N ALA A 58 4.02 10.20 -14.51
CA ALA A 58 3.81 11.39 -15.36
C ALA A 58 2.70 11.16 -16.39
N ARG A 59 2.63 9.97 -17.00
CA ARG A 59 1.56 9.59 -17.93
C ARG A 59 0.21 9.54 -17.22
N LEU A 60 0.17 8.94 -16.05
CA LEU A 60 -1.03 8.78 -15.25
C LEU A 60 -1.61 10.14 -14.84
N MET A 61 -0.76 11.06 -14.39
CA MET A 61 -1.17 12.43 -14.03
C MET A 61 -1.55 13.28 -15.24
N ALA A 62 -0.89 13.09 -16.40
CA ALA A 62 -1.29 13.78 -17.63
C ALA A 62 -2.66 13.33 -18.15
N ALA A 63 -3.00 12.06 -17.97
CA ALA A 63 -4.30 11.50 -18.35
C ALA A 63 -5.42 11.81 -17.35
N ASN A 64 -5.08 12.07 -16.08
CA ASN A 64 -6.03 12.26 -14.99
C ASN A 64 -5.73 13.57 -14.22
N PRO A 65 -6.37 14.70 -14.61
CA PRO A 65 -6.22 15.98 -13.91
C PRO A 65 -6.75 15.96 -12.46
N ASP A 66 -7.65 15.02 -12.18
CA ASP A 66 -8.17 14.73 -10.84
C ASP A 66 -7.53 13.43 -10.32
N PRO A 67 -6.61 13.51 -9.34
CA PRO A 67 -5.87 12.37 -8.84
C PRO A 67 -6.66 11.49 -7.85
N ASP A 68 -7.98 11.67 -7.72
CA ASP A 68 -8.81 10.89 -6.81
C ASP A 68 -9.37 9.59 -7.42
N ARG A 69 -9.18 9.35 -8.73
CA ARG A 69 -9.81 8.22 -9.44
C ARG A 69 -8.93 7.57 -10.51
N CYS A 70 -7.68 7.25 -10.19
CA CYS A 70 -6.77 6.67 -11.18
C CYS A 70 -5.76 5.65 -10.69
N SER A 71 -5.86 5.19 -9.43
CA SER A 71 -4.91 4.22 -8.88
C SER A 71 -4.88 2.86 -9.60
N ASP A 72 -5.96 2.49 -10.28
CA ASP A 72 -6.14 1.24 -11.04
C ASP A 72 -5.58 1.31 -12.47
N GLN A 73 -5.23 2.50 -12.96
CA GLN A 73 -4.75 2.73 -14.32
C GLN A 73 -3.22 2.69 -14.44
N GLY A 74 -2.49 2.74 -13.31
CA GLY A 74 -1.04 2.74 -13.29
C GLY A 74 -0.41 1.36 -13.52
N SER A 75 0.86 1.35 -13.91
CA SER A 75 1.62 0.11 -14.07
C SER A 75 1.74 -0.65 -12.75
N ARG A 76 1.62 -1.99 -12.79
CA ARG A 76 1.81 -2.86 -11.62
C ARG A 76 3.30 -2.98 -11.26
N ALA A 77 3.55 -3.32 -10.00
CA ALA A 77 4.88 -3.59 -9.47
C ALA A 77 5.62 -4.69 -10.27
N GLY A 78 6.91 -4.48 -10.52
CA GLY A 78 7.81 -5.40 -11.19
C GLY A 78 8.42 -6.45 -10.24
N SER A 79 9.63 -6.89 -10.54
CA SER A 79 10.30 -8.01 -9.84
C SER A 79 11.51 -7.60 -8.99
N GLU A 80 11.74 -6.31 -8.76
CA GLU A 80 12.89 -5.83 -7.98
C GLU A 80 12.65 -5.90 -6.46
N VAL A 81 11.39 -5.68 -6.05
CA VAL A 81 10.94 -5.76 -4.65
C VAL A 81 9.84 -6.79 -4.57
N VAL A 82 10.21 -7.99 -4.16
CA VAL A 82 9.32 -9.15 -4.08
C VAL A 82 9.43 -9.75 -2.69
N THR A 83 8.29 -10.02 -2.06
CA THR A 83 8.23 -10.68 -0.77
C THR A 83 8.70 -12.13 -0.85
N SER A 84 9.02 -12.74 0.29
CA SER A 84 9.42 -14.16 0.35
C SER A 84 8.32 -15.11 -0.13
N ASP A 85 7.06 -14.68 -0.14
CA ASP A 85 5.91 -15.42 -0.65
C ASP A 85 5.50 -15.03 -2.08
N GLY A 86 6.31 -14.22 -2.79
CA GLY A 86 6.17 -13.98 -4.23
C GLY A 86 5.28 -12.79 -4.62
N VAL A 87 4.96 -11.89 -3.69
CA VAL A 87 4.17 -10.69 -3.96
C VAL A 87 5.09 -9.53 -4.35
N SER A 88 4.85 -8.94 -5.52
CA SER A 88 5.54 -7.72 -5.96
C SER A 88 5.02 -6.49 -5.22
N ILE A 89 5.92 -5.71 -4.63
CA ILE A 89 5.58 -4.52 -3.83
C ILE A 89 6.01 -3.25 -4.57
N ALA A 90 5.12 -2.28 -4.65
CA ALA A 90 5.37 -0.94 -5.18
C ALA A 90 5.48 0.09 -4.06
N GLY A 91 6.10 1.22 -4.37
CA GLY A 91 6.18 2.35 -3.44
C GLY A 91 6.78 3.60 -4.06
N TRP A 92 7.02 4.59 -3.21
CA TRP A 92 7.83 5.76 -3.50
C TRP A 92 8.93 5.90 -2.46
N TYR A 93 10.13 6.26 -2.90
CA TYR A 93 11.22 6.72 -2.05
C TYR A 93 11.37 8.23 -2.23
N ILE A 94 11.25 8.99 -1.14
CA ILE A 94 11.29 10.45 -1.12
C ILE A 94 12.52 10.85 -0.30
N PRO A 95 13.55 11.45 -0.92
CA PRO A 95 14.74 11.91 -0.19
C PRO A 95 14.41 12.96 0.88
N ALA A 96 15.16 12.97 1.98
CA ALA A 96 15.04 14.01 3.00
C ALA A 96 15.37 15.40 2.43
N ALA A 97 14.59 16.41 2.80
CA ALA A 97 14.80 17.78 2.32
C ALA A 97 16.08 18.44 2.86
N ASP A 98 16.63 17.95 3.97
CA ASP A 98 17.91 18.44 4.53
C ASP A 98 19.16 18.02 3.73
N GLY A 99 18.98 17.19 2.70
CA GLY A 99 20.10 16.73 1.87
C GLY A 99 21.00 15.71 2.56
N ALA A 100 20.53 15.02 3.62
CA ALA A 100 21.27 13.93 4.28
C ALA A 100 21.66 12.78 3.31
N GLY A 101 21.03 12.73 2.14
CA GLY A 101 21.30 11.74 1.10
C GLY A 101 20.72 10.37 1.41
N PRO A 102 20.99 9.38 0.54
CA PRO A 102 20.32 8.08 0.61
C PRO A 102 20.64 7.27 1.86
N THR A 103 21.80 7.52 2.48
CA THR A 103 22.25 6.85 3.72
C THR A 103 21.68 7.49 4.99
N GLY A 104 20.89 8.56 4.86
CA GLY A 104 20.18 9.21 5.96
C GLY A 104 19.15 8.30 6.66
N PRO A 105 18.65 8.69 7.85
CA PRO A 105 17.61 7.94 8.53
C PRO A 105 16.34 7.91 7.66
N THR A 106 15.71 6.74 7.58
CA THR A 106 14.56 6.50 6.70
C THR A 106 13.34 6.06 7.51
N ILE A 107 12.17 6.62 7.22
CA ILE A 107 10.89 6.19 7.79
C ILE A 107 10.03 5.56 6.70
N ILE A 108 9.55 4.34 6.96
CA ILE A 108 8.59 3.64 6.13
C ILE A 108 7.19 3.98 6.63
N LEU A 109 6.34 4.54 5.77
CA LEU A 109 4.93 4.79 5.99
C LEU A 109 4.11 3.64 5.43
N VAL A 110 3.38 2.97 6.32
CA VAL A 110 2.52 1.82 6.04
C VAL A 110 1.07 2.28 6.06
N HIS A 111 0.34 2.10 4.96
CA HIS A 111 -1.07 2.49 4.90
C HIS A 111 -1.98 1.48 5.60
N GLY A 112 -3.20 1.93 5.95
CA GLY A 112 -4.22 1.10 6.57
C GLY A 112 -5.04 0.25 5.60
N TRP A 113 -6.11 -0.33 6.13
CA TRP A 113 -7.09 -1.13 5.37
C TRP A 113 -7.78 -0.28 4.28
N SER A 114 -7.94 -0.85 3.08
CA SER A 114 -8.59 -0.17 1.93
C SER A 114 -7.91 1.15 1.53
N ALA A 115 -6.62 1.32 1.83
CA ALA A 115 -5.83 2.50 1.49
C ALA A 115 -4.71 2.16 0.49
N ASN A 116 -3.95 3.18 0.08
CA ASN A 116 -2.73 3.03 -0.73
C ASN A 116 -1.67 4.07 -0.33
N LYS A 117 -0.47 4.00 -0.92
CA LYS A 117 0.65 4.89 -0.61
C LYS A 117 0.38 6.39 -0.77
N SER A 118 -0.61 6.78 -1.60
CA SER A 118 -1.03 8.18 -1.76
C SER A 118 -1.71 8.72 -0.51
N GLU A 119 -2.40 7.87 0.25
CA GLU A 119 -3.13 8.26 1.47
C GLU A 119 -2.19 8.70 2.59
N VAL A 120 -1.09 7.95 2.76
CA VAL A 120 -0.16 8.17 3.88
C VAL A 120 0.80 9.34 3.65
N LEU A 121 0.84 9.91 2.45
CA LEU A 121 1.72 11.03 2.11
C LEU A 121 1.54 12.25 3.02
N ARG A 122 0.32 12.49 3.53
CA ARG A 122 0.08 13.56 4.52
C ARG A 122 0.88 13.40 5.82
N TYR A 123 1.23 12.19 6.21
CA TYR A 123 2.04 11.90 7.40
C TYR A 123 3.54 12.09 7.15
N ALA A 124 3.97 12.22 5.89
CA ALA A 124 5.34 12.52 5.53
C ALA A 124 5.73 13.98 5.83
N VAL A 125 4.77 14.91 5.80
CA VAL A 125 5.00 16.37 5.97
C VAL A 125 5.85 16.72 7.20
N PRO A 126 5.55 16.28 8.43
CA PRO A 126 6.37 16.60 9.60
C PRO A 126 7.71 15.85 9.66
N LEU A 127 7.95 14.89 8.75
CA LEU A 127 9.12 14.01 8.75
C LEU A 127 10.12 14.36 7.64
N HIS A 128 9.63 14.87 6.51
CA HIS A 128 10.39 15.07 5.28
C HIS A 128 11.62 15.98 5.45
N ASP A 129 11.57 16.93 6.41
CA ASP A 129 12.70 17.80 6.71
C ASP A 129 13.94 17.06 7.25
N ARG A 130 13.80 15.84 7.79
CA ARG A 130 14.90 15.14 8.51
C ARG A 130 15.03 13.66 8.18
N PHE A 131 14.08 13.10 7.43
CA PHE A 131 14.02 11.68 7.15
C PHE A 131 13.76 11.46 5.66
N ASN A 132 14.47 10.49 5.09
CA ASN A 132 14.01 9.89 3.85
C ASN A 132 12.68 9.17 4.16
N ILE A 133 11.73 9.22 3.23
CA ILE A 133 10.43 8.59 3.41
C ILE A 133 10.27 7.50 2.38
N VAL A 134 9.77 6.34 2.82
CA VAL A 134 9.21 5.34 1.91
C VAL A 134 7.71 5.24 2.15
N ALA A 135 6.91 5.52 1.14
CA ALA A 135 5.47 5.19 1.17
C ALA A 135 5.26 3.96 0.29
N LEU A 136 4.91 2.82 0.89
CA LEU A 136 4.66 1.58 0.15
C LEU A 136 3.17 1.34 -0.07
N ASP A 137 2.85 0.66 -1.16
CA ASP A 137 1.58 -0.06 -1.30
C ASP A 137 1.75 -1.45 -0.66
N LEU A 138 0.97 -1.79 0.35
CA LEU A 138 0.87 -3.15 0.86
C LEU A 138 0.32 -4.09 -0.22
N ARG A 139 0.47 -5.39 -0.04
CA ARG A 139 -0.22 -6.40 -0.85
C ARG A 139 -1.71 -6.06 -0.94
N HIS A 140 -2.28 -6.30 -2.11
CA HIS A 140 -3.66 -5.97 -2.44
C HIS A 140 -3.99 -4.46 -2.32
N GLY A 141 -2.98 -3.59 -2.33
CA GLY A 141 -3.12 -2.13 -2.37
C GLY A 141 -2.44 -1.52 -3.60
N GLY A 142 -3.03 -0.46 -4.15
CA GLY A 142 -2.45 0.36 -5.22
C GLY A 142 -1.82 -0.45 -6.36
N ARG A 143 -0.51 -0.28 -6.57
CA ARG A 143 0.26 -0.93 -7.65
C ARG A 143 0.88 -2.27 -7.24
N SER A 144 0.82 -2.65 -5.96
CA SER A 144 1.33 -3.93 -5.46
C SER A 144 0.46 -5.10 -5.90
N GLY A 145 1.07 -6.29 -5.98
CA GLY A 145 0.40 -7.55 -6.28
C GLY A 145 -0.45 -8.07 -5.11
N GLY A 146 -0.84 -9.34 -5.17
CA GLY A 146 -1.66 -9.98 -4.14
C GLY A 146 -3.16 -9.80 -4.35
N HIS A 147 -3.94 -10.59 -3.62
CA HIS A 147 -5.40 -10.72 -3.82
C HIS A 147 -6.22 -10.52 -2.54
N GLN A 148 -5.57 -10.51 -1.37
CA GLN A 148 -6.24 -10.37 -0.09
C GLN A 148 -5.32 -9.69 0.93
N ILE A 149 -5.94 -9.07 1.92
CA ILE A 149 -5.33 -8.49 3.12
C ILE A 149 -5.49 -9.46 4.28
N THR A 150 -4.47 -9.54 5.13
CA THR A 150 -4.44 -10.45 6.29
C THR A 150 -4.16 -9.75 7.63
N PHE A 151 -4.40 -8.43 7.68
CA PHE A 151 -4.30 -7.62 8.89
C PHE A 151 -2.95 -7.75 9.62
N GLY A 152 -1.85 -7.78 8.86
CA GLY A 152 -0.49 -7.81 9.39
C GLY A 152 0.18 -9.18 9.34
N VAL A 153 -0.58 -10.27 9.15
CA VAL A 153 -0.01 -11.64 9.15
C VAL A 153 0.96 -11.81 7.99
N GLN A 154 0.55 -11.40 6.80
CA GLN A 154 1.39 -11.45 5.60
C GLN A 154 1.95 -10.07 5.24
N GLU A 155 1.28 -8.97 5.57
CA GLU A 155 1.75 -7.59 5.28
C GLU A 155 3.12 -7.30 5.93
N ARG A 156 3.49 -8.00 7.01
CA ARG A 156 4.84 -7.96 7.58
C ARG A 156 5.94 -8.34 6.56
N LEU A 157 5.62 -9.21 5.60
CA LEU A 157 6.55 -9.63 4.53
C LEU A 157 6.74 -8.52 3.51
N ASP A 158 5.73 -7.68 3.30
CA ASP A 158 5.78 -6.52 2.40
C ASP A 158 6.74 -5.48 2.97
N VAL A 159 6.57 -5.16 4.26
CA VAL A 159 7.49 -4.28 4.99
C VAL A 159 8.91 -4.86 4.99
N ARG A 160 9.06 -6.18 5.20
CA ARG A 160 10.40 -6.81 5.14
C ARG A 160 11.04 -6.68 3.76
N ALA A 161 10.29 -6.87 2.68
CA ALA A 161 10.81 -6.74 1.32
C ALA A 161 11.32 -5.31 1.03
N VAL A 162 10.61 -4.29 1.53
CA VAL A 162 11.03 -2.89 1.44
C VAL A 162 12.28 -2.62 2.29
N VAL A 163 12.35 -3.15 3.52
CA VAL A 163 13.56 -3.07 4.35
C VAL A 163 14.76 -3.70 3.64
N ASP A 164 14.59 -4.91 3.08
CA ASP A 164 15.63 -5.60 2.33
C ASP A 164 16.10 -4.77 1.12
N TRP A 165 15.17 -4.13 0.41
CA TRP A 165 15.49 -3.24 -0.70
C TRP A 165 16.27 -1.99 -0.23
N LEU A 166 15.86 -1.35 0.87
CA LEU A 166 16.56 -0.20 1.45
C LEU A 166 17.99 -0.56 1.86
N GLU A 167 18.16 -1.68 2.57
CA GLU A 167 19.46 -2.18 3.03
C GLU A 167 20.42 -2.45 1.85
N ARG A 168 19.90 -2.91 0.71
CA ARG A 168 20.71 -3.17 -0.49
C ARG A 168 21.02 -1.92 -1.32
N THR A 169 20.08 -0.98 -1.43
CA THR A 169 20.15 0.09 -2.46
C THR A 169 20.46 1.47 -1.90
N LYS A 170 20.02 1.76 -0.67
CA LYS A 170 20.18 3.08 -0.03
C LYS A 170 21.13 3.04 1.17
N VAL A 171 21.23 1.87 1.81
CA VAL A 171 22.10 1.60 2.98
C VAL A 171 21.89 2.66 4.09
N PRO A 172 20.64 2.89 4.54
CA PRO A 172 20.34 3.93 5.50
C PRO A 172 20.94 3.63 6.88
N ARG A 173 21.38 4.67 7.59
CA ARG A 173 21.92 4.58 8.96
C ARG A 173 20.92 3.98 9.96
N ALA A 174 19.63 4.22 9.74
CA ALA A 174 18.55 3.73 10.57
C ALA A 174 17.25 3.64 9.76
N ILE A 175 16.42 2.66 10.07
CA ILE A 175 15.10 2.47 9.48
C ILE A 175 14.07 2.46 10.62
N GLY A 176 13.05 3.31 10.50
CA GLY A 176 11.84 3.26 11.31
C GLY A 176 10.62 2.94 10.44
N ALA A 177 9.52 2.52 11.07
CA ALA A 177 8.24 2.29 10.41
C ALA A 177 7.11 2.94 11.22
N MET A 178 6.11 3.47 10.51
CA MET A 178 4.91 4.12 11.06
C MET A 178 3.70 3.71 10.23
N GLY A 179 2.61 3.31 10.89
CA GLY A 179 1.33 2.95 10.28
C GLY A 179 0.22 3.01 11.32
#